data_AF-A0A370V590-F1
#
_entry.id   AF-A0A370V590-F1
#
_cell.length_a   1.000
_cell.length_b   1.000
_cell.length_c   1.000
_cell.angle_alpha   90.00
_cell.angle_beta   90.00
_cell.angle_gamma   90.00
#
_symmetry.space_group_name_H-M   'P 1'
#
loop_
_entity.id
_entity.type
_entity.pdbx_description
1 polymer ?
#
loop_
_entity_poly.entity_id
_entity_poly.type
_entity_poly.pdbx_seq_one_letter_code
_entity_poly.pdbx_strand_id
1 'polypeptide(L)'
;MTTITRENAEIKSFITGFLSDSAHDNQSSDSLLANVFRIALASLEAEPVAWLHSDNGLGIPAITRSKNIADSWLSKGWYVQPLYIAKPVPVVPDARPSLNNGIVGFDEGWNACRAAMLKGDKS
;
A
#
# COMPACT_ATOMS: atom_id res chain seq x y z
N MET A 1 -2.99 -22.55 14.87
CA MET A 1 -2.23 -21.83 13.82
C MET A 1 -2.85 -22.20 12.48
N THR A 2 -3.66 -21.31 11.90
CA THR A 2 -4.40 -21.55 10.65
C THR A 2 -3.45 -21.47 9.45
N THR A 3 -3.72 -22.27 8.41
CA THR A 3 -2.87 -22.42 7.21
C THR A 3 -2.57 -21.08 6.52
N ILE A 4 -3.52 -20.14 6.58
CA ILE A 4 -3.43 -18.78 6.04
C ILE A 4 -2.20 -18.00 6.58
N THR A 5 -1.84 -18.18 7.85
CA THR A 5 -0.69 -17.46 8.43
C THR A 5 0.65 -17.98 7.92
N ARG A 6 0.75 -19.28 7.60
CA ARG A 6 1.97 -19.89 7.07
C ARG A 6 2.20 -19.47 5.61
N GLU A 7 1.16 -19.58 4.79
CA GLU A 7 1.22 -19.20 3.37
C GLU A 7 1.57 -17.71 3.22
N ASN A 8 0.96 -16.84 4.03
CA ASN A 8 1.28 -15.41 4.03
C ASN A 8 2.74 -15.14 4.41
N ALA A 9 3.31 -15.90 5.35
CA ALA A 9 4.71 -15.76 5.75
C ALA A 9 5.67 -16.19 4.64
N GLU A 10 5.35 -17.29 3.94
CA GLU A 10 6.13 -17.77 2.79
C GLU A 10 6.11 -16.78 1.63
N ILE A 11 4.93 -16.26 1.27
CA ILE A 11 4.78 -15.24 0.22
C ILE A 11 5.55 -13.96 0.60
N LYS A 12 5.42 -13.50 1.84
CA LYS A 12 6.15 -12.32 2.33
C LYS A 12 7.67 -12.53 2.24
N SER A 13 8.15 -13.70 2.64
CA SER A 13 9.58 -14.05 2.57
C SER A 13 10.09 -14.05 1.13
N PHE A 14 9.33 -14.65 0.21
CA PHE A 14 9.68 -14.68 -1.22
C PHE A 14 9.78 -13.27 -1.80
N ILE A 15 8.76 -12.44 -1.58
CA ILE A 15 8.70 -11.07 -2.09
C ILE A 15 9.87 -10.23 -1.54
N THR A 16 10.17 -10.36 -0.24
CA THR A 16 11.26 -9.62 0.41
C THR A 16 12.61 -10.02 -0.18
N GLY A 17 12.84 -11.32 -0.38
CA GLY A 17 14.06 -11.84 -1.02
C GLY A 17 14.23 -11.30 -2.44
N PHE A 18 13.16 -11.34 -3.24
CA PHE A 18 13.17 -10.81 -4.61
C PHE A 18 13.53 -9.32 -4.66
N LEU A 19 12.92 -8.51 -3.79
CA LEU A 19 13.12 -7.06 -3.76
C LEU A 19 14.50 -6.63 -3.21
N SER A 20 15.19 -7.52 -2.48
CA SER A 20 16.49 -7.24 -1.86
C SER A 20 17.68 -7.74 -2.68
N ASP A 21 17.44 -8.52 -3.73
CA ASP A 21 18.50 -9.08 -4.57
C ASP A 21 19.10 -8.02 -5.51
N SER A 22 20.39 -7.74 -5.34
CA SER A 22 21.14 -6.78 -6.16
C SER A 22 21.19 -7.16 -7.65
N ALA A 23 21.01 -8.44 -7.99
CA ALA A 23 20.88 -8.91 -9.37
C ALA A 23 19.61 -8.37 -10.07
N HIS A 24 18.66 -7.83 -9.30
CA HIS A 24 17.41 -7.25 -9.79
C HIS A 24 17.34 -5.72 -9.65
N ASP A 25 18.39 -5.06 -9.14
CA ASP A 25 18.30 -3.69 -8.59
C ASP A 25 18.53 -2.57 -9.62
N ASN A 26 19.32 -2.81 -10.69
CA ASN A 26 19.74 -1.70 -11.58
C ASN A 26 18.88 -1.49 -12.85
N GLN A 27 17.98 -2.42 -13.17
CA GLN A 27 16.99 -2.27 -14.26
C GLN A 27 15.54 -2.50 -13.80
N SER A 28 15.35 -3.07 -12.60
CA SER A 28 14.02 -3.53 -12.16
C SER A 28 13.41 -2.72 -11.01
N SER A 29 14.13 -1.76 -10.41
CA SER A 29 13.58 -0.93 -9.32
C SER A 29 12.29 -0.22 -9.71
N ASP A 30 12.11 0.10 -10.99
CA ASP A 30 10.91 0.76 -11.55
C ASP A 30 10.15 -0.17 -12.50
N SER A 31 10.48 -1.46 -12.54
CA SER A 31 9.77 -2.44 -13.35
C SER A 31 8.35 -2.67 -12.81
N LEU A 32 7.45 -3.03 -13.72
CA LEU A 32 6.08 -3.41 -13.36
C LEU A 32 6.07 -4.55 -12.32
N LEU A 33 6.97 -5.54 -12.47
CA LEU A 33 7.05 -6.67 -11.55
C LEU A 33 7.47 -6.25 -10.14
N ALA A 34 8.51 -5.43 -10.01
CA ALA A 34 8.92 -4.91 -8.70
C ALA A 34 7.83 -4.05 -8.05
N ASN A 35 7.11 -3.25 -8.84
CA ASN A 35 5.98 -2.47 -8.34
C ASN A 35 4.83 -3.36 -7.84
N VAL A 36 4.49 -4.42 -8.58
CA VAL A 36 3.50 -5.41 -8.13
C VAL A 36 3.92 -6.05 -6.81
N PHE A 37 5.18 -6.45 -6.68
CA PHE A 37 5.70 -7.04 -5.45
C PHE A 37 5.71 -6.06 -4.27
N ARG A 38 6.03 -4.77 -4.49
CA ARG A 38 5.91 -3.74 -3.45
C ARG A 38 4.46 -3.53 -2.99
N ILE A 39 3.51 -3.50 -3.93
CA ILE A 39 2.09 -3.39 -3.61
C ILE A 39 1.62 -4.61 -2.82
N ALA A 40 2.01 -5.81 -3.24
CA ALA A 40 1.69 -7.05 -2.54
C ALA A 40 2.29 -7.07 -1.13
N LEU A 41 3.57 -6.71 -0.96
CA LEU A 41 4.22 -6.61 0.35
C LEU A 41 3.52 -5.59 1.25
N ALA A 42 3.25 -4.39 0.74
CA ALA A 42 2.51 -3.35 1.47
C ALA A 42 1.11 -3.81 1.89
N SER A 43 0.47 -4.68 1.10
CA SER A 43 -0.85 -5.24 1.40
C SER A 43 -0.79 -6.34 2.46
N LEU A 44 0.26 -7.17 2.44
CA LEU A 44 0.52 -8.19 3.46
C LEU A 44 0.92 -7.60 4.82
N GLU A 45 1.51 -6.41 4.82
CA GLU A 45 1.95 -5.68 6.03
C GLU A 45 0.94 -4.65 6.54
N ALA A 46 -0.14 -4.39 5.80
CA ALA A 46 -1.12 -3.40 6.19
C ALA A 46 -1.83 -3.81 7.49
N GLU A 47 -1.85 -2.90 8.46
CA GLU A 47 -2.67 -3.06 9.66
C GLU A 47 -4.08 -2.50 9.41
N PRO A 48 -5.14 -3.18 9.89
CA PRO A 48 -6.49 -2.68 9.79
C PRO A 48 -6.68 -1.46 10.69
N VAL A 49 -7.44 -0.47 10.19
CA VAL A 49 -7.75 0.77 10.92
C VAL A 49 -9.07 0.70 11.68
N ALA A 50 -9.91 -0.27 11.32
CA ALA A 50 -11.21 -0.52 11.90
C ALA A 50 -11.64 -1.96 11.63
N TRP A 51 -12.69 -2.38 12.32
CA TRP A 51 -13.29 -3.70 12.18
C TRP A 51 -14.81 -3.56 12.10
N LEU A 52 -15.39 -4.27 11.15
CA LEU A 52 -16.82 -4.31 10.87
C LEU A 52 -17.40 -5.65 11.32
N HIS A 53 -18.54 -5.59 12.00
CA HIS A 53 -19.35 -6.75 12.31
C HIS A 53 -20.79 -6.46 11.89
N SER A 54 -21.30 -7.23 10.92
CA SER A 54 -22.61 -6.99 10.30
C SER A 54 -23.74 -7.88 10.84
N ASP A 55 -23.40 -8.98 11.52
CA ASP A 55 -24.36 -10.01 11.96
C ASP A 55 -24.56 -9.98 13.48
N ASN A 56 -25.01 -8.83 14.00
CA ASN A 56 -25.19 -8.57 15.42
C ASN A 56 -26.64 -8.75 15.91
N GLY A 57 -27.54 -9.27 15.06
CA GLY A 57 -28.96 -9.40 15.36
C GLY A 57 -29.74 -8.07 15.46
N LEU A 58 -29.09 -6.92 15.22
CA LEU A 58 -29.72 -5.58 15.27
C LEU A 58 -30.07 -5.04 13.88
N GLY A 59 -29.66 -5.72 12.81
CA GLY A 59 -29.89 -5.27 11.42
C GLY A 59 -29.09 -4.03 11.01
N ILE A 60 -28.18 -3.54 11.87
CA ILE A 60 -27.31 -2.39 11.63
C ILE A 60 -25.87 -2.83 11.88
N PRO A 61 -24.95 -2.67 10.92
CA PRO A 61 -23.56 -3.04 11.13
C PRO A 61 -22.89 -2.21 12.23
N ALA A 62 -22.08 -2.86 13.06
CA ALA A 62 -21.25 -2.21 14.06
C ALA A 62 -19.82 -2.06 13.53
N ILE A 63 -19.25 -0.86 13.68
CA ILE A 63 -17.86 -0.58 13.32
C ILE A 63 -17.12 -0.10 14.58
N THR A 64 -15.92 -0.63 14.80
CA THR A 64 -15.03 -0.20 15.87
C THR A 64 -13.64 0.11 15.34
N ARG A 65 -12.96 1.09 15.93
CA ARG A 65 -11.51 1.33 15.76
C ARG A 65 -10.68 0.73 16.90
N SER A 66 -11.32 0.11 17.88
CA SER A 66 -10.64 -0.52 19.01
C SER A 66 -10.36 -1.99 18.69
N LYS A 67 -9.07 -2.33 18.61
CA LYS A 67 -8.64 -3.73 18.44
C LYS A 67 -9.17 -4.63 19.56
N ASN A 68 -9.20 -4.16 20.81
CA ASN A 68 -9.71 -4.95 21.93
C ASN A 68 -11.20 -5.31 21.78
N ILE A 69 -12.00 -4.40 21.22
CA ILE A 69 -13.41 -4.67 20.93
C ILE A 69 -13.55 -5.67 19.78
N ALA A 70 -12.75 -5.50 18.72
CA ALA A 70 -12.73 -6.44 17.60
C ALA A 70 -12.31 -7.86 18.02
N ASP A 71 -11.27 -7.97 18.84
CA ASP A 71 -10.78 -9.23 19.40
C ASP A 71 -11.85 -9.86 20.32
N SER A 72 -12.60 -9.06 21.07
CA SER A 72 -13.75 -9.55 21.86
C SER A 72 -14.91 -10.06 20.98
N TRP A 73 -15.15 -9.48 19.80
CA TRP A 73 -16.13 -10.00 18.85
C TRP A 73 -15.66 -11.32 18.25
N LEU A 74 -14.38 -11.41 17.84
CA LEU A 74 -13.77 -12.63 17.33
C LEU A 74 -13.81 -13.77 18.37
N SER A 75 -13.55 -13.48 19.64
CA SER A 75 -13.59 -14.49 20.70
C SER A 75 -15.00 -15.04 20.96
N LYS A 76 -16.04 -14.30 20.56
CA LYS A 76 -17.44 -14.76 20.58
C LYS A 76 -17.82 -15.57 19.34
N GLY A 77 -16.88 -15.80 18.43
CA GLY A 77 -17.11 -16.51 17.16
C GLY A 77 -17.84 -15.66 16.12
N TRP A 78 -17.94 -14.34 16.32
CA TRP A 78 -18.58 -13.46 15.36
C TRP A 78 -17.68 -13.26 14.14
N TYR A 79 -18.30 -13.15 12.98
CA TYR A 79 -17.58 -12.70 11.79
C TYR A 79 -17.21 -11.23 11.95
N VAL A 80 -15.91 -10.95 11.89
CA VAL A 80 -15.32 -9.63 11.99
C VAL A 80 -14.47 -9.36 10.76
N GLN A 81 -14.89 -8.40 9.96
CA GLN A 81 -14.17 -7.99 8.76
C GLN A 81 -13.20 -6.86 9.10
N PRO A 82 -11.88 -7.03 8.92
CA PRO A 82 -10.93 -5.94 9.02
C PRO A 82 -11.13 -4.93 7.88
N LEU A 83 -11.06 -3.64 8.21
CA LEU A 83 -11.16 -2.54 7.27
C LEU A 83 -9.79 -1.84 7.18
N TYR A 84 -9.29 -1.69 5.96
CA TYR A 84 -8.01 -1.07 5.67
C TYR A 84 -8.23 0.27 4.98
N ILE A 85 -7.32 1.22 5.21
CA ILE A 85 -7.25 2.45 4.43
C ILE A 85 -6.32 2.19 3.25
N ALA A 86 -6.78 2.52 2.04
CA ALA A 86 -5.89 2.54 0.89
C ALA A 86 -4.76 3.52 1.14
N LYS A 87 -3.50 3.11 0.91
CA LYS A 87 -2.38 4.05 0.95
C LYS A 87 -2.69 5.20 -0.02
N PRO A 88 -2.54 6.47 0.40
CA PRO A 88 -2.69 7.58 -0.53
C PRO A 88 -1.68 7.37 -1.67
N VAL A 89 -2.18 7.29 -2.90
CA VAL A 89 -1.33 7.21 -4.08
C VAL A 89 -0.65 8.58 -4.21
N PRO A 90 0.70 8.65 -4.26
CA PRO A 90 1.40 9.88 -4.58
C PRO A 90 0.90 10.40 -5.93
N VAL A 91 0.13 11.50 -5.90
CA VAL A 91 -0.35 12.14 -7.13
C VAL A 91 0.79 12.98 -7.65
N VAL A 92 1.60 12.39 -8.53
CA VAL A 92 2.64 13.10 -9.25
C VAL A 92 2.02 13.69 -10.53
N PRO A 93 1.99 15.03 -10.70
CA PRO A 93 1.43 15.63 -11.90
C PRO A 93 2.16 15.21 -13.19
N ASP A 94 1.49 15.33 -14.34
CA ASP A 94 2.10 15.02 -15.64
C ASP A 94 3.26 15.95 -15.99
N ALA A 95 4.22 15.43 -16.77
CA ALA A 95 5.33 16.22 -17.28
C ALA A 95 4.82 17.28 -18.26
N ARG A 96 5.34 18.50 -18.16
CA ARG A 96 5.03 19.57 -19.12
C ARG A 96 6.04 19.55 -20.28
N PRO A 97 5.60 19.66 -21.54
CA PRO A 97 6.51 19.78 -22.67
C PRO A 97 7.28 21.09 -22.56
N SER A 98 8.61 21.05 -22.72
CA SER A 98 9.40 22.26 -22.84
C SER A 98 9.05 22.94 -24.15
N LEU A 99 8.36 24.08 -24.07
CA LEU A 99 8.05 24.89 -25.23
C LEU A 99 9.13 25.98 -25.32
N ASN A 100 9.85 26.03 -26.46
CA ASN A 100 10.93 26.99 -26.73
C ASN A 100 10.43 28.43 -26.97
N ASN A 101 9.45 28.88 -26.21
CA ASN A 101 8.71 30.13 -26.40
C ASN A 101 8.72 31.01 -25.13
N GLY A 102 9.77 30.91 -24.31
CA GLY A 102 10.07 31.86 -23.23
C GLY A 102 9.47 31.55 -21.86
N ILE A 103 8.68 30.47 -21.74
CA ILE A 103 8.15 29.95 -20.46
C ILE A 103 9.06 28.84 -19.87
N VAL A 104 10.21 28.60 -20.50
CA VAL A 104 11.15 27.49 -20.23
C VAL A 104 11.45 27.29 -18.75
N GLY A 105 11.65 28.39 -17.99
CA GLY A 105 11.96 28.31 -16.55
C GLY A 105 10.81 27.77 -15.69
N PHE A 106 9.55 27.99 -16.09
CA PHE A 106 8.39 27.40 -15.40
C PHE A 106 8.28 25.90 -15.67
N ASP A 107 8.42 25.48 -16.93
CA ASP A 107 8.30 24.07 -17.30
C ASP A 107 9.46 23.23 -16.74
N GLU A 108 10.67 23.77 -16.72
CA GLU A 108 11.85 23.17 -16.07
C GLU A 108 11.63 23.06 -14.55
N GLY A 109 11.16 24.12 -13.90
CA GLY A 109 10.85 24.11 -12.46
C GLY A 109 9.74 23.11 -12.10
N TRP A 110 8.69 23.04 -12.93
CA TRP A 110 7.61 22.08 -12.79
C TRP A 110 8.12 20.64 -12.89
N ASN A 111 8.90 20.34 -13.94
CA ASN A 111 9.43 19.00 -14.17
C ASN A 111 10.50 18.61 -13.11
N ALA A 112 11.25 19.58 -12.58
CA ALA A 112 12.18 19.35 -11.46
C ALA A 112 11.43 19.01 -10.16
N CYS A 113 10.36 19.75 -9.84
CA CYS A 113 9.49 19.45 -8.71
C CYS A 113 8.84 18.06 -8.84
N ARG A 114 8.30 17.75 -10.03
CA ARG A 114 7.77 16.42 -10.37
C ARG A 114 8.80 15.32 -10.15
N ALA A 115 10.03 15.51 -10.61
CA ALA A 115 11.13 14.55 -10.42
C ALA A 115 11.49 14.37 -8.94
N ALA A 116 11.42 15.43 -8.14
CA ALA A 116 11.60 15.35 -6.69
C ALA A 116 10.46 14.57 -6.01
N MET A 117 9.20 14.78 -6.41
CA MET A 117 8.06 14.01 -5.91
C MET A 117 8.21 12.52 -6.23
N LEU A 118 8.65 12.15 -7.44
CA LEU A 118 8.93 10.76 -7.81
C LEU A 118 10.11 10.13 -7.04
N LYS A 119 11.09 10.95 -6.61
CA LYS A 119 12.23 10.49 -5.81
C LYS A 119 11.92 10.42 -4.31
N GLY A 120 11.01 11.27 -3.83
CA GLY A 120 10.66 11.42 -2.41
C GLY A 120 9.84 10.28 -1.81
N ASP A 121 9.28 9.37 -2.63
CA ASP A 121 8.57 8.17 -2.18
C ASP A 121 9.52 7.05 -1.66
N LYS A 122 10.84 7.27 -1.68
CA LYS A 122 11.85 6.38 -1.08
C LYS A 122 12.43 7.04 0.17
N SER A 123 11.74 6.94 1.31
CA SER A 123 12.34 7.15 2.63
C SER A 123 11.77 6.20 3.66
#